data_AF-A0AA46TXG4-F1
#
_entry.id   AF-A0AA46TXG4-F1
#
_cell.length_a   1.000
_cell.length_b   1.000
_cell.length_c   1.000
_cell.angle_alpha   90.00
_cell.angle_beta   90.00
_cell.angle_gamma   90.00
#
_symmetry.space_group_name_H-M   'P 1'
#
loop_
_entity.id
_entity.type
_entity.pdbx_description
1 polymer ?
#
loop_
_entity_poly.entity_id
_entity_poly.type
_entity_poly.pdbx_seq_one_letter_code
_entity_poly.pdbx_strand_id
1 'polypeptide(L)'
;MKKRIITSLMLSTTLLSSGLAITLQEQTGVLSNLLETKVHADQTHEVNIPDENLKAAINQELGQSENSEITKDKLSTLTTLDVDNRNIKSLEGLQYCVNLTKLKIGTQNILTTGDESNTITDLSPLKNLSHLKYLLAGELNITDFSPVKNLPLDYGKVLPKSNLGNQTKLISAKVNEDGSLTFKNPCVNIDGTPMSPQLDSLHGGTYNPVTNEIRWTDVSQSFSKDFMLSSPLKTVYTQLIEFGILTAYRPTVFLTLEATKDTQLGLAYKETSALFYKDNLDYFSHLNPSVTQEKLDRAKAAVDSLPEEATLPLQSGKTITKTMFQNYVGLASAYFNAQKDTDNLFEGSNPETNHLAAGVTRQKIDDCKKTADQLTEGYTKTEMETKISKAYSLLQTESTLQTINLGGMGCGSEIKSGTPRVIMHIQNNEVSLIKNSNYQFHFSGWTTTPYASIKISDPSGNILYNQSWKGNQKVAGAYGEFAKYKLSEGSIIEVYHAEGPWHRFSTDDNANLKTKFGSPGYTYTYKLEGNKLVLKDVNHKANK
;
A
#
# COMPACT_ATOMS: atom_id res chain seq x y z
N MET A 1 10.63 -31.27 -33.88
CA MET A 1 11.53 -32.23 -34.57
C MET A 1 13.00 -31.82 -34.37
N LYS A 2 13.55 -32.01 -33.16
CA LYS A 2 14.98 -31.72 -32.87
C LYS A 2 15.54 -32.82 -31.94
N LYS A 3 15.56 -34.05 -32.45
CA LYS A 3 16.38 -35.18 -31.97
C LYS A 3 17.35 -35.62 -33.07
N ARG A 4 17.84 -34.66 -33.85
CA ARG A 4 18.86 -34.86 -34.89
C ARG A 4 20.01 -33.93 -34.53
N ILE A 5 21.07 -34.51 -33.97
CA ILE A 5 22.52 -34.16 -34.03
C ILE A 5 23.20 -34.97 -32.91
N ILE A 6 22.96 -36.29 -32.81
CA ILE A 6 23.88 -37.22 -32.13
C ILE A 6 23.79 -38.56 -32.86
N THR A 7 24.13 -38.59 -34.15
CA THR A 7 24.36 -39.84 -34.90
C THR A 7 24.98 -39.50 -36.25
N SER A 8 26.26 -39.15 -36.25
CA SER A 8 27.08 -39.16 -37.48
C SER A 8 28.56 -39.25 -37.13
N LEU A 9 28.97 -40.33 -36.46
CA LEU A 9 30.35 -40.80 -36.52
C LEU A 9 30.48 -42.25 -36.03
N MET A 10 29.74 -43.17 -36.66
CA MET A 10 30.00 -44.61 -36.54
C MET A 10 29.72 -45.20 -37.92
N LEU A 11 30.75 -45.26 -38.77
CA LEU A 11 31.02 -46.36 -39.71
C LEU A 11 32.21 -46.00 -40.62
N SER A 12 33.41 -46.37 -40.21
CA SER A 12 34.30 -47.17 -41.06
C SER A 12 35.29 -47.90 -40.14
N THR A 13 35.19 -49.23 -40.14
CA THR A 13 36.01 -50.13 -39.34
C THR A 13 37.36 -50.35 -40.02
N THR A 14 38.45 -50.03 -39.34
CA THR A 14 39.75 -50.68 -39.51
C THR A 14 40.52 -50.67 -38.18
N LEU A 15 40.71 -51.87 -37.63
CA LEU A 15 41.67 -52.27 -36.58
C LEU A 15 42.31 -51.13 -35.77
N LEU A 16 41.67 -50.76 -34.66
CA LEU A 16 42.30 -49.95 -33.63
C LEU A 16 42.74 -50.87 -32.52
N SER A 17 44.05 -50.93 -32.31
CA SER A 17 44.66 -51.53 -31.13
C SER A 17 43.92 -51.05 -29.88
N SER A 18 43.76 -51.94 -28.90
CA SER A 18 43.01 -51.71 -27.66
C SER A 18 43.33 -50.37 -26.96
N GLY A 19 44.51 -49.79 -27.22
CA GLY A 19 44.91 -48.47 -26.74
C GLY A 19 44.06 -47.30 -27.26
N LEU A 20 43.61 -47.28 -28.52
CA LEU A 20 42.84 -46.13 -29.08
C LEU A 20 41.36 -46.13 -28.69
N ALA A 21 40.77 -47.31 -28.48
CA ALA A 21 39.39 -47.44 -28.00
C ALA A 21 39.25 -46.92 -26.55
N ILE A 22 40.26 -47.18 -25.71
CA ILE A 22 40.34 -46.67 -24.34
C ILE A 22 40.44 -45.13 -24.33
N THR A 23 41.25 -44.54 -25.20
CA THR A 23 41.43 -43.06 -25.26
C THR A 23 40.17 -42.33 -25.73
N LEU A 24 39.40 -42.91 -26.67
CA LEU A 24 38.11 -42.36 -27.11
C LEU A 24 37.05 -42.44 -25.99
N GLN A 25 37.01 -43.54 -25.25
CA GLN A 25 36.06 -43.72 -24.15
C GLN A 25 36.34 -42.75 -22.99
N GLU A 26 37.62 -42.55 -22.64
CA GLU A 26 38.04 -41.52 -21.68
C GLU A 26 37.68 -40.10 -22.13
N GLN A 27 37.93 -39.75 -23.40
CA GLN A 27 37.57 -38.44 -23.94
C GLN A 27 36.05 -38.19 -23.93
N THR A 28 35.24 -39.22 -24.24
CA THR A 28 33.77 -39.11 -24.13
C THR A 28 33.31 -38.92 -22.70
N GLY A 29 33.93 -39.58 -21.71
CA GLY A 29 33.62 -39.39 -20.29
C GLY A 29 33.99 -37.98 -19.80
N VAL A 30 35.14 -37.46 -20.23
CA VAL A 30 35.58 -36.08 -19.91
C VAL A 30 34.63 -35.06 -20.52
N LEU A 31 34.25 -35.21 -21.80
CA LEU A 31 33.26 -34.35 -22.46
C LEU A 31 31.89 -34.39 -21.78
N SER A 32 31.44 -35.57 -21.34
CA SER A 32 30.17 -35.75 -20.62
C SER A 32 30.19 -35.00 -19.29
N ASN A 33 31.24 -35.17 -18.49
CA ASN A 33 31.41 -34.47 -17.22
C ASN A 33 31.54 -32.96 -17.41
N LEU A 34 32.26 -32.49 -18.44
CA LEU A 34 32.35 -31.07 -18.78
C LEU A 34 31.00 -30.48 -19.21
N LEU A 35 30.19 -31.24 -19.94
CA LEU A 35 28.82 -30.83 -20.28
C LEU A 35 27.93 -30.78 -19.05
N GLU A 36 27.95 -31.82 -18.20
CA GLU A 36 27.18 -31.86 -16.95
C GLU A 36 27.56 -30.72 -16.01
N THR A 37 28.86 -30.44 -15.89
CA THR A 37 29.37 -29.34 -15.05
C THR A 37 28.96 -27.97 -15.61
N LYS A 38 28.99 -27.79 -16.94
CA LYS A 38 28.49 -26.55 -17.57
C LYS A 38 26.99 -26.38 -17.46
N VAL A 39 26.21 -27.45 -17.63
CA VAL A 39 24.75 -27.42 -17.47
C VAL A 39 24.41 -27.10 -16.02
N HIS A 40 25.06 -27.75 -15.06
CA HIS A 40 24.84 -27.50 -13.63
C HIS A 40 25.20 -26.06 -13.24
N ALA A 41 26.34 -25.54 -13.70
CA ALA A 41 26.74 -24.16 -13.45
C ALA A 41 25.76 -23.14 -14.06
N ASP A 42 25.17 -23.43 -15.22
CA ASP A 42 24.15 -22.57 -15.86
C ASP A 42 22.81 -22.60 -15.13
N GLN A 43 22.46 -23.72 -14.48
CA GLN A 43 21.23 -23.85 -13.70
C GLN A 43 21.31 -23.18 -12.32
N THR A 44 22.50 -23.10 -11.72
CA THR A 44 22.74 -22.47 -10.40
C THR A 44 23.02 -20.98 -10.48
N HIS A 45 23.12 -20.40 -11.67
CA HIS A 45 23.36 -18.96 -11.84
C HIS A 45 22.10 -18.15 -11.45
N GLU A 46 22.31 -17.01 -10.79
CA GLU A 46 21.22 -16.08 -10.47
C GLU A 46 20.57 -15.58 -11.76
N VAL A 47 19.24 -15.61 -11.79
CA VAL A 47 18.44 -15.10 -12.89
C VAL A 47 18.14 -13.62 -12.66
N ASN A 48 18.42 -12.80 -13.66
CA ASN A 48 18.02 -11.39 -13.63
C ASN A 48 16.50 -11.26 -13.70
N ILE A 49 15.89 -10.78 -12.63
CA ILE A 49 14.48 -10.40 -12.53
C ILE A 49 14.49 -8.91 -12.12
N PRO A 50 14.45 -7.97 -13.09
CA PRO A 50 14.66 -6.55 -12.83
C PRO A 50 13.45 -5.86 -12.17
N ASP A 51 12.28 -6.51 -12.18
CA ASP A 51 11.09 -6.03 -11.51
C ASP A 51 11.07 -6.57 -10.07
N GLU A 52 11.35 -5.70 -9.11
CA GLU A 52 11.46 -6.09 -7.69
C GLU A 52 10.15 -6.67 -7.14
N ASN A 53 8.99 -6.19 -7.60
CA ASN A 53 7.70 -6.72 -7.17
C ASN A 53 7.48 -8.15 -7.73
N LEU A 54 7.89 -8.39 -8.97
CA LEU A 54 7.90 -9.74 -9.54
C LEU A 54 8.89 -10.64 -8.80
N LYS A 55 10.10 -10.15 -8.50
CA LYS A 55 11.13 -10.90 -7.76
C LYS A 55 10.61 -11.31 -6.37
N ALA A 56 10.04 -10.37 -5.63
CA ALA A 56 9.43 -10.61 -4.32
C ALA A 56 8.28 -11.62 -4.42
N ALA A 57 7.41 -11.49 -5.41
CA ALA A 57 6.29 -12.42 -5.61
C ALA A 57 6.75 -13.85 -5.93
N ILE A 58 7.77 -14.00 -6.78
CA ILE A 58 8.38 -15.31 -7.06
C ILE A 58 9.02 -15.89 -5.80
N ASN A 59 9.74 -15.07 -5.03
CA ASN A 59 10.36 -15.49 -3.78
C ASN A 59 9.33 -15.97 -2.75
N GLN A 60 8.19 -15.29 -2.67
CA GLN A 60 7.07 -15.70 -1.84
C GLN A 60 6.52 -17.07 -2.26
N GLU A 61 6.29 -17.30 -3.56
CA GLU A 61 5.80 -18.58 -4.08
C GLU A 61 6.81 -19.72 -3.84
N LEU A 62 8.11 -19.41 -3.87
CA LEU A 62 9.19 -20.35 -3.53
C LEU A 62 9.39 -20.55 -2.02
N GLY A 63 8.64 -19.84 -1.16
CA GLY A 63 8.75 -19.94 0.30
C GLY A 63 10.06 -19.37 0.87
N GLN A 64 10.66 -18.39 0.20
CA GLN A 64 11.90 -17.73 0.61
C GLN A 64 11.72 -16.22 0.84
N SER A 65 12.73 -15.56 1.39
CA SER A 65 12.69 -14.11 1.65
C SER A 65 12.60 -13.31 0.35
N GLU A 66 11.92 -12.16 0.37
CA GLU A 66 11.59 -11.36 -0.82
C GLU A 66 12.79 -10.95 -1.68
N ASN A 67 13.97 -10.83 -1.08
CA ASN A 67 15.22 -10.43 -1.75
C ASN A 67 16.18 -11.59 -2.00
N SER A 68 15.76 -12.84 -1.75
CA SER A 68 16.60 -14.01 -1.98
C SER A 68 16.96 -14.17 -3.46
N GLU A 69 18.15 -14.69 -3.72
CA GLU A 69 18.59 -15.07 -5.06
C GLU A 69 17.70 -16.18 -5.64
N ILE A 70 17.34 -16.02 -6.91
CA ILE A 70 16.50 -16.94 -7.67
C ILE A 70 17.34 -17.51 -8.81
N THR A 71 17.46 -18.83 -8.88
CA THR A 71 18.19 -19.53 -9.94
C THR A 71 17.22 -20.15 -10.95
N LYS A 72 17.73 -20.60 -12.11
CA LYS A 72 16.91 -21.28 -13.12
C LYS A 72 16.28 -22.56 -12.58
N ASP A 73 17.02 -23.33 -11.78
CA ASP A 73 16.49 -24.53 -11.12
C ASP A 73 15.25 -24.19 -10.28
N LYS A 74 15.33 -23.15 -9.44
CA LYS A 74 14.19 -22.71 -8.62
C LYS A 74 13.00 -22.30 -9.49
N LEU A 75 13.22 -21.49 -10.53
CA LEU A 75 12.15 -21.07 -11.45
C LEU A 75 11.50 -22.24 -12.19
N SER A 76 12.28 -23.26 -12.53
CA SER A 76 11.77 -24.45 -13.21
C SER A 76 10.80 -25.27 -12.34
N THR A 77 10.80 -25.09 -11.01
CA THR A 77 9.87 -25.76 -10.10
C THR A 77 8.47 -25.14 -10.12
N LEU A 78 8.34 -23.89 -10.55
CA LEU A 78 7.06 -23.18 -10.56
C LEU A 78 6.12 -23.76 -11.61
N THR A 79 4.93 -24.18 -11.16
CA THR A 79 3.86 -24.68 -12.03
C THR A 79 2.66 -23.74 -12.09
N THR A 80 2.52 -22.86 -11.10
CA THR A 80 1.51 -21.81 -11.00
C THR A 80 2.14 -20.53 -10.48
N LEU A 81 1.67 -19.39 -10.97
CA LEU A 81 2.06 -18.07 -10.46
C LEU A 81 0.88 -17.11 -10.57
N ASP A 82 0.46 -16.54 -9.44
CA ASP A 82 -0.54 -15.48 -9.36
C ASP A 82 0.09 -14.19 -8.86
N VAL A 83 0.24 -13.25 -9.79
CA VAL A 83 0.84 -11.95 -9.56
C VAL A 83 -0.07 -10.83 -10.02
N ASP A 84 -1.39 -11.08 -10.06
CA ASP A 84 -2.39 -10.05 -10.28
C ASP A 84 -2.32 -8.99 -9.20
N ASN A 85 -2.54 -7.73 -9.60
CA ASN A 85 -2.49 -6.57 -8.72
C ASN A 85 -1.23 -6.54 -7.82
N ARG A 86 -0.03 -6.57 -8.42
CA ARG A 86 1.25 -6.47 -7.69
C ARG A 86 2.17 -5.37 -8.21
N ASN A 87 1.64 -4.39 -8.95
CA ASN A 87 2.38 -3.29 -9.57
C ASN A 87 3.60 -3.79 -10.38
N ILE A 88 3.38 -4.86 -11.14
CA ILE A 88 4.38 -5.45 -12.02
C ILE A 88 4.36 -4.71 -13.35
N LYS A 89 5.55 -4.43 -13.86
CA LYS A 89 5.83 -3.69 -15.09
C LYS A 89 6.55 -4.56 -16.11
N SER A 90 7.38 -5.50 -15.65
CA SER A 90 8.15 -6.40 -16.52
C SER A 90 7.97 -7.86 -16.13
N LEU A 91 7.87 -8.73 -17.13
CA LEU A 91 7.83 -10.19 -16.98
C LEU A 91 9.22 -10.84 -17.20
N GLU A 92 10.27 -10.03 -17.36
CA GLU A 92 11.63 -10.54 -17.56
C GLU A 92 12.05 -11.44 -16.40
N GLY A 93 12.60 -12.61 -16.74
CA GLY A 93 12.89 -13.71 -15.82
C GLY A 93 11.89 -14.86 -15.91
N LEU A 94 10.62 -14.61 -16.28
CA LEU A 94 9.62 -15.68 -16.40
C LEU A 94 9.88 -16.65 -17.55
N GLN A 95 10.76 -16.32 -18.51
CA GLN A 95 11.16 -17.25 -19.58
C GLN A 95 11.81 -18.53 -19.06
N TYR A 96 12.31 -18.53 -17.81
CA TYR A 96 12.93 -19.70 -17.17
C TYR A 96 11.93 -20.56 -16.38
N CYS A 97 10.68 -20.14 -16.23
CA CYS A 97 9.60 -20.91 -15.60
C CYS A 97 9.05 -21.98 -16.57
N VAL A 98 9.92 -22.86 -17.06
CA VAL A 98 9.65 -23.79 -18.18
C VAL A 98 8.52 -24.79 -17.91
N ASN A 99 8.17 -25.02 -16.64
CA ASN A 99 7.08 -25.89 -16.21
C ASN A 99 5.80 -25.14 -15.82
N LEU A 100 5.75 -23.82 -16.00
CA LEU A 100 4.60 -23.00 -15.65
C LEU A 100 3.39 -23.39 -16.50
N THR A 101 2.30 -23.73 -15.83
CA THR A 101 1.03 -24.16 -16.46
C THR A 101 -0.06 -23.11 -16.34
N LYS A 102 -0.03 -22.29 -15.28
CA LYS A 102 -0.99 -21.21 -15.00
C LYS A 102 -0.27 -19.94 -14.59
N LEU A 103 -0.58 -18.84 -15.28
CA LEU A 103 -0.11 -17.50 -14.98
C LEU A 103 -1.29 -16.54 -14.93
N LYS A 104 -1.40 -15.82 -13.82
CA LYS A 104 -2.34 -14.70 -13.68
C LYS A 104 -1.54 -13.43 -13.44
N ILE A 105 -1.59 -12.52 -14.41
CA ILE A 105 -0.89 -11.23 -14.40
C ILE A 105 -1.87 -10.05 -14.55
N GLY A 106 -3.17 -10.33 -14.70
CA GLY A 106 -4.23 -9.31 -14.79
C GLY A 106 -5.61 -9.94 -14.61
N THR A 107 -6.58 -9.15 -14.17
CA THR A 107 -7.95 -9.60 -13.84
C THR A 107 -8.89 -9.62 -15.05
N GLN A 108 -10.08 -10.21 -14.87
CA GLN A 108 -11.23 -10.06 -15.79
C GLN A 108 -12.30 -9.09 -15.27
N ASN A 109 -12.15 -8.59 -14.03
CA ASN A 109 -13.15 -7.74 -13.38
C ASN A 109 -12.71 -6.28 -13.42
N ILE A 110 -13.54 -5.46 -14.07
CA ILE A 110 -13.48 -4.01 -14.28
C ILE A 110 -13.38 -3.17 -12.97
N LEU A 111 -13.38 -3.80 -11.80
CA LEU A 111 -13.48 -3.12 -10.50
C LEU A 111 -12.17 -3.02 -9.71
N THR A 112 -11.04 -3.51 -10.23
CA THR A 112 -9.74 -3.32 -9.56
C THR A 112 -9.07 -2.05 -10.07
N THR A 113 -9.62 -0.91 -9.69
CA THR A 113 -9.10 0.43 -9.97
C THR A 113 -8.16 0.82 -8.82
N GLY A 114 -6.87 0.47 -8.91
CA GLY A 114 -5.91 0.77 -7.86
C GLY A 114 -4.44 0.68 -8.30
N ASP A 115 -3.55 1.33 -7.54
CA ASP A 115 -2.10 1.47 -7.81
C ASP A 115 -1.32 0.15 -7.80
N GLU A 116 -1.97 -0.93 -7.36
CA GLU A 116 -1.44 -2.28 -7.44
C GLU A 116 -1.68 -2.93 -8.79
N SER A 117 -2.49 -2.34 -9.69
CA SER A 117 -2.68 -2.88 -11.03
C SER A 117 -1.36 -3.01 -11.80
N ASN A 118 -1.21 -4.12 -12.51
CA ASN A 118 -0.01 -4.34 -13.31
C ASN A 118 -0.07 -3.45 -14.57
N THR A 119 1.07 -2.91 -14.99
CA THR A 119 1.18 -2.05 -16.18
C THR A 119 2.01 -2.69 -17.30
N ILE A 120 2.02 -4.03 -17.33
CA ILE A 120 2.77 -4.87 -18.27
C ILE A 120 2.41 -4.53 -19.71
N THR A 121 3.43 -4.38 -20.56
CA THR A 121 3.29 -4.11 -22.00
C THR A 121 3.86 -5.22 -22.88
N ASP A 122 4.81 -6.01 -22.37
CA ASP A 122 5.57 -6.98 -23.16
C ASP A 122 5.34 -8.42 -22.67
N LEU A 123 4.85 -9.26 -23.59
CA LEU A 123 4.63 -10.69 -23.37
C LEU A 123 5.78 -11.56 -23.90
N SER A 124 6.83 -10.97 -24.47
CA SER A 124 7.97 -11.68 -25.05
C SER A 124 8.63 -12.71 -24.11
N PRO A 125 8.75 -12.47 -22.78
CA PRO A 125 9.26 -13.46 -21.85
C PRO A 125 8.46 -14.77 -21.83
N LEU A 126 7.17 -14.73 -22.21
CA LEU A 126 6.29 -15.91 -22.16
C LEU A 126 6.41 -16.80 -23.40
N LYS A 127 6.98 -16.31 -24.51
CA LYS A 127 6.84 -16.90 -25.86
C LYS A 127 7.24 -18.38 -26.01
N ASN A 128 8.08 -18.89 -25.11
CA ASN A 128 8.61 -20.26 -25.14
C ASN A 128 8.04 -21.15 -24.02
N LEU A 129 7.08 -20.68 -23.22
CA LEU A 129 6.49 -21.45 -22.12
C LEU A 129 5.51 -22.50 -22.65
N SER A 130 6.07 -23.58 -23.20
CA SER A 130 5.34 -24.64 -23.89
C SER A 130 4.37 -25.45 -23.03
N HIS A 131 4.35 -25.23 -21.71
CA HIS A 131 3.40 -25.85 -20.78
C HIS A 131 2.30 -24.88 -20.30
N LEU A 132 2.36 -23.59 -20.68
CA LEU A 132 1.41 -22.57 -20.23
C LEU A 132 0.06 -22.78 -20.93
N LYS A 133 -0.91 -23.25 -20.16
CA LYS A 133 -2.28 -23.55 -20.62
C LYS A 133 -3.29 -22.50 -20.17
N TYR A 134 -2.98 -21.75 -19.13
CA TYR A 134 -3.89 -20.80 -18.49
C TYR A 134 -3.18 -19.46 -18.36
N LEU A 135 -3.62 -18.46 -19.13
CA LEU A 135 -3.13 -17.09 -19.05
C LEU A 135 -4.30 -16.14 -18.81
N LEU A 136 -4.28 -15.46 -17.67
CA LEU A 136 -5.15 -14.33 -17.38
C LEU A 136 -4.32 -13.06 -17.41
N ALA A 137 -4.58 -12.21 -18.40
CA ALA A 137 -3.79 -11.03 -18.70
C ALA A 137 -4.69 -9.88 -19.15
N GLY A 138 -5.83 -9.68 -18.49
CA GLY A 138 -6.76 -8.59 -18.80
C GLY A 138 -6.47 -7.31 -18.00
N GLU A 139 -6.97 -6.19 -18.51
CA GLU A 139 -6.81 -4.84 -17.94
C GLU A 139 -5.33 -4.43 -17.79
N LEU A 140 -4.56 -4.62 -18.86
CA LEU A 140 -3.13 -4.27 -18.96
C LEU A 140 -2.89 -3.29 -20.13
N ASN A 141 -1.60 -3.05 -20.44
CA ASN A 141 -1.16 -2.12 -21.48
C ASN A 141 -0.54 -2.86 -22.70
N ILE A 142 -0.99 -4.09 -22.98
CA ILE A 142 -0.41 -4.97 -23.99
C ILE A 142 -0.93 -4.57 -25.38
N THR A 143 -0.01 -4.32 -26.31
CA THR A 143 -0.34 -4.03 -27.71
C THR A 143 0.17 -5.06 -28.69
N ASP A 144 1.12 -5.93 -28.31
CA ASP A 144 1.64 -7.00 -29.15
C ASP A 144 1.30 -8.38 -28.56
N PHE A 145 0.39 -9.09 -29.23
CA PHE A 145 -0.04 -10.43 -28.84
C PHE A 145 0.69 -11.54 -29.61
N SER A 146 1.57 -11.20 -30.55
CA SER A 146 2.33 -12.21 -31.29
C SER A 146 3.19 -13.15 -30.41
N PRO A 147 3.69 -12.75 -29.23
CA PRO A 147 4.41 -13.66 -28.34
C PRO A 147 3.60 -14.88 -27.88
N VAL A 148 2.26 -14.77 -27.80
CA VAL A 148 1.42 -15.88 -27.31
C VAL A 148 0.99 -16.85 -28.41
N LYS A 149 1.35 -16.60 -29.68
CA LYS A 149 0.93 -17.38 -30.86
C LYS A 149 1.15 -18.89 -30.75
N ASN A 150 2.28 -19.29 -30.17
CA ASN A 150 2.70 -20.70 -30.09
C ASN A 150 2.45 -21.32 -28.71
N LEU A 151 1.80 -20.59 -27.79
CA LEU A 151 1.49 -21.10 -26.46
C LEU A 151 0.26 -22.00 -26.53
N PRO A 152 0.22 -23.13 -25.81
CA PRO A 152 -0.92 -24.05 -25.83
C PRO A 152 -2.05 -23.58 -24.91
N LEU A 153 -2.45 -22.31 -25.06
CA LEU A 153 -3.46 -21.68 -24.21
C LEU A 153 -4.84 -22.32 -24.43
N ASP A 154 -5.49 -22.70 -23.33
CA ASP A 154 -6.86 -23.20 -23.32
C ASP A 154 -7.83 -22.02 -23.33
N TYR A 155 -8.20 -21.58 -24.53
CA TYR A 155 -9.24 -20.58 -24.73
C TYR A 155 -10.67 -21.15 -24.62
N GLY A 156 -10.82 -22.43 -24.22
CA GLY A 156 -12.11 -23.07 -23.96
C GLY A 156 -12.96 -23.34 -25.20
N LYS A 157 -13.88 -24.31 -25.10
CA LYS A 157 -15.00 -24.52 -26.05
C LYS A 157 -16.33 -23.96 -25.53
N VAL A 158 -16.38 -23.63 -24.24
CA VAL A 158 -17.59 -23.17 -23.52
C VAL A 158 -17.25 -21.89 -22.75
N LEU A 159 -16.33 -21.94 -21.80
CA LEU A 159 -15.80 -20.75 -21.13
C LEU A 159 -14.28 -20.67 -21.34
N PRO A 160 -13.75 -19.54 -21.85
CA PRO A 160 -12.32 -19.36 -21.98
C PRO A 160 -11.64 -19.39 -20.61
N LYS A 161 -10.69 -20.30 -20.43
CA LYS A 161 -9.88 -20.37 -19.21
C LYS A 161 -8.69 -19.42 -19.27
N SER A 162 -8.20 -19.16 -20.49
CA SER A 162 -7.28 -18.06 -20.80
C SER A 162 -8.06 -16.88 -21.36
N ASN A 163 -7.77 -15.67 -20.87
CA ASN A 163 -8.37 -14.44 -21.33
C ASN A 163 -7.32 -13.32 -21.34
N LEU A 164 -7.24 -12.60 -22.46
CA LEU A 164 -6.39 -11.43 -22.63
C LEU A 164 -7.15 -10.13 -22.30
N GLY A 165 -8.43 -10.22 -21.90
CA GLY A 165 -9.27 -9.14 -21.40
C GLY A 165 -9.31 -7.89 -22.28
N ASN A 166 -9.74 -6.78 -21.69
CA ASN A 166 -9.54 -5.48 -22.31
C ASN A 166 -8.09 -5.05 -22.12
N GLN A 167 -7.60 -4.23 -23.05
CA GLN A 167 -6.25 -3.67 -23.01
C GLN A 167 -6.35 -2.20 -23.31
N THR A 168 -5.64 -1.37 -22.59
CA THR A 168 -5.70 0.08 -22.79
C THR A 168 -4.31 0.60 -23.02
N LYS A 169 -4.07 1.24 -24.17
CA LYS A 169 -2.80 1.90 -24.44
C LYS A 169 -3.02 3.37 -24.71
N LEU A 170 -2.41 4.20 -23.89
CA LEU A 170 -2.30 5.64 -24.14
C LEU A 170 -1.23 5.92 -25.20
N ILE A 171 -1.62 6.71 -26.20
CA ILE A 171 -0.76 7.27 -27.24
C ILE A 171 -0.91 8.79 -27.18
N SER A 172 0.17 9.50 -26.90
CA SER A 172 0.19 10.96 -27.02
C SER A 172 0.74 11.35 -28.39
N ALA A 173 0.04 12.22 -29.11
CA ALA A 173 0.47 12.65 -30.44
C ALA A 173 0.21 14.14 -30.66
N LYS A 174 1.15 14.80 -31.31
CA LYS A 174 1.07 16.23 -31.62
C LYS A 174 0.33 16.46 -32.93
N VAL A 175 -0.63 17.38 -32.92
CA VAL A 175 -1.31 17.85 -34.12
C VAL A 175 -0.37 18.79 -34.88
N ASN A 176 -0.21 18.56 -36.18
CA ASN A 176 0.61 19.39 -37.06
C ASN A 176 -0.01 20.78 -37.25
N GLU A 177 0.79 21.75 -37.69
CA GLU A 177 0.34 23.13 -37.93
C GLU A 177 -0.79 23.20 -38.96
N ASP A 178 -0.79 22.30 -39.94
CA ASP A 178 -1.83 22.17 -40.97
C ASP A 178 -3.12 21.50 -40.45
N GLY A 179 -3.20 21.17 -39.16
CA GLY A 179 -4.34 20.48 -38.54
C GLY A 179 -4.36 18.97 -38.75
N SER A 180 -3.36 18.40 -39.44
CA SER A 180 -3.28 16.96 -39.64
C SER A 180 -2.66 16.24 -38.43
N LEU A 181 -3.01 14.97 -38.26
CA LEU A 181 -2.42 14.09 -37.25
C LEU A 181 -2.28 12.70 -37.85
N THR A 182 -1.10 12.08 -37.78
CA THR A 182 -0.88 10.71 -38.26
C THR A 182 0.02 9.96 -37.29
N PHE A 183 -0.34 8.71 -36.97
CA PHE A 183 0.52 7.83 -36.19
C PHE A 183 0.41 6.37 -36.64
N LYS A 184 1.46 5.59 -36.36
CA LYS A 184 1.47 4.14 -36.60
C LYS A 184 0.63 3.43 -35.56
N ASN A 185 -0.30 2.59 -36.01
CA ASN A 185 -1.07 1.73 -35.11
C ASN A 185 -0.14 0.69 -34.46
N PRO A 186 0.10 0.75 -33.13
CA PRO A 186 1.09 -0.10 -32.46
C PRO A 186 0.58 -1.52 -32.16
N CYS A 187 -0.69 -1.78 -32.48
CA CYS A 187 -1.37 -2.99 -32.09
C CYS A 187 -1.15 -4.14 -33.08
N VAL A 188 -0.59 -5.24 -32.58
CA VAL A 188 -0.22 -6.44 -33.33
C VAL A 188 -1.02 -7.63 -32.84
N ASN A 189 -1.69 -8.32 -33.75
CA ASN A 189 -2.52 -9.49 -33.50
C ASN A 189 -1.66 -10.72 -33.18
N ILE A 190 -2.28 -11.78 -32.65
CA ILE A 190 -1.62 -13.05 -32.32
C ILE A 190 -0.91 -13.65 -33.54
N ASP A 191 -1.46 -13.50 -34.75
CA ASP A 191 -0.84 -14.02 -35.97
C ASP A 191 0.36 -13.21 -36.45
N GLY A 192 0.61 -12.02 -35.87
CA GLY A 192 1.65 -11.06 -36.23
C GLY A 192 1.19 -9.95 -37.18
N THR A 193 -0.08 -9.94 -37.59
CA THR A 193 -0.64 -8.88 -38.45
C THR A 193 -1.10 -7.67 -37.64
N PRO A 194 -1.17 -6.46 -38.23
CA PRO A 194 -1.75 -5.31 -37.52
C PRO A 194 -3.23 -5.50 -37.20
N MET A 195 -3.64 -5.17 -35.97
CA MET A 195 -5.05 -5.20 -35.59
C MET A 195 -5.78 -4.03 -36.23
N SER A 196 -6.88 -4.29 -36.93
CA SER A 196 -7.65 -3.22 -37.57
C SER A 196 -8.54 -2.49 -36.55
N PRO A 197 -8.53 -1.14 -36.53
CA PRO A 197 -9.48 -0.37 -35.75
C PRO A 197 -10.90 -0.53 -36.30
N GLN A 198 -11.90 -0.44 -35.42
CA GLN A 198 -13.30 -0.32 -35.82
C GLN A 198 -13.52 1.07 -36.40
N LEU A 199 -13.94 1.15 -37.66
CA LEU A 199 -14.03 2.41 -38.41
C LEU A 199 -14.94 3.45 -37.72
N ASP A 200 -16.08 3.02 -37.17
CA ASP A 200 -17.03 3.91 -36.49
C ASP A 200 -16.44 4.51 -35.20
N SER A 201 -15.46 3.84 -34.58
CA SER A 201 -14.76 4.35 -33.40
C SER A 201 -13.71 5.41 -33.74
N LEU A 202 -13.30 5.58 -35.01
CA LEU A 202 -12.25 6.52 -35.41
C LEU A 202 -12.66 8.00 -35.31
N HIS A 203 -13.92 8.31 -35.01
CA HIS A 203 -14.42 9.66 -34.74
C HIS A 203 -13.93 10.72 -35.75
N GLY A 204 -14.07 10.43 -37.04
CA GLY A 204 -13.62 11.29 -38.16
C GLY A 204 -12.19 11.02 -38.66
N GLY A 205 -11.49 10.05 -38.05
CA GLY A 205 -10.19 9.56 -38.52
C GLY A 205 -10.32 8.48 -39.59
N THR A 206 -9.21 8.19 -40.26
CA THR A 206 -9.08 7.16 -41.29
C THR A 206 -7.96 6.19 -40.94
N TYR A 207 -8.07 4.94 -41.38
CA TYR A 207 -7.02 3.94 -41.21
C TYR A 207 -6.57 3.40 -42.56
N ASN A 208 -5.26 3.39 -42.80
CA ASN A 208 -4.67 2.77 -43.97
C ASN A 208 -4.08 1.40 -43.60
N PRO A 209 -4.68 0.27 -44.04
CA PRO A 209 -4.21 -1.07 -43.69
C PRO A 209 -2.88 -1.44 -44.37
N VAL A 210 -2.49 -0.76 -45.46
CA VAL A 210 -1.22 -1.02 -46.15
C VAL A 210 -0.06 -0.38 -45.41
N THR A 211 -0.21 0.89 -44.99
CA THR A 211 0.83 1.59 -44.24
C THR A 211 0.73 1.38 -42.72
N ASN A 212 -0.36 0.81 -42.24
CA ASN A 212 -0.71 0.65 -40.82
C ASN A 212 -0.72 1.97 -40.05
N GLU A 213 -1.30 3.01 -40.65
CA GLU A 213 -1.34 4.36 -40.10
C GLU A 213 -2.78 4.82 -39.89
N ILE A 214 -3.01 5.50 -38.77
CA ILE A 214 -4.27 6.18 -38.46
C ILE A 214 -4.06 7.69 -38.65
N ARG A 215 -4.99 8.34 -39.35
CA ARG A 215 -4.86 9.74 -39.78
C ARG A 215 -6.13 10.56 -39.58
N TRP A 216 -5.96 11.81 -39.14
CA TRP A 216 -6.93 12.90 -39.23
C TRP A 216 -6.36 14.03 -40.08
N THR A 217 -7.25 14.74 -40.79
CA THR A 217 -6.87 15.86 -41.67
C THR A 217 -7.32 17.22 -41.16
N ASP A 218 -8.27 17.27 -40.22
CA ASP A 218 -8.82 18.52 -39.68
C ASP A 218 -9.06 18.41 -38.17
N VAL A 219 -7.98 18.48 -37.40
CA VAL A 219 -8.03 18.53 -35.93
C VAL A 219 -8.05 19.99 -35.48
N SER A 220 -9.25 20.49 -35.22
CA SER A 220 -9.46 21.89 -34.81
C SER A 220 -9.00 22.16 -33.37
N GLN A 221 -9.12 21.18 -32.46
CA GLN A 221 -8.81 21.29 -31.03
C GLN A 221 -8.15 20.00 -30.49
N SER A 222 -7.46 20.10 -29.35
CA SER A 222 -6.96 18.92 -28.62
C SER A 222 -8.11 18.02 -28.16
N PHE A 223 -7.87 16.72 -28.09
CA PHE A 223 -8.87 15.76 -27.62
C PHE A 223 -8.23 14.51 -27.02
N SER A 224 -8.99 13.77 -26.20
CA SER A 224 -8.73 12.37 -25.86
C SER A 224 -9.89 11.53 -26.36
N LYS A 225 -9.60 10.46 -27.10
CA LYS A 225 -10.60 9.56 -27.68
C LYS A 225 -10.14 8.12 -27.61
N ASP A 226 -11.11 7.22 -27.43
CA ASP A 226 -10.88 5.78 -27.42
C ASP A 226 -11.29 5.15 -28.74
N PHE A 227 -10.40 4.35 -29.28
CA PHE A 227 -10.62 3.58 -30.49
C PHE A 227 -10.62 2.11 -30.14
N MET A 228 -11.68 1.43 -30.56
CA MET A 228 -11.77 -0.01 -30.40
C MET A 228 -11.04 -0.69 -31.54
N LEU A 229 -10.18 -1.65 -31.23
CA LEU A 229 -9.57 -2.53 -32.22
C LEU A 229 -10.26 -3.88 -32.25
N SER A 230 -10.12 -4.56 -33.38
CA SER A 230 -10.51 -5.96 -33.50
C SER A 230 -9.86 -6.80 -32.40
N SER A 231 -10.63 -7.64 -31.72
CA SER A 231 -10.14 -8.52 -30.67
C SER A 231 -9.06 -9.48 -31.22
N PRO A 232 -7.93 -9.70 -30.52
CA PRO A 232 -6.95 -10.70 -30.90
C PRO A 232 -7.53 -12.13 -30.90
N LEU A 233 -8.64 -12.34 -30.19
CA LEU A 233 -9.35 -13.61 -30.08
C LEU A 233 -10.71 -13.60 -30.81
N LYS A 234 -10.93 -12.67 -31.76
CA LYS A 234 -12.22 -12.44 -32.43
C LYS A 234 -12.88 -13.74 -32.91
N THR A 235 -12.13 -14.65 -33.53
CA THR A 235 -12.65 -15.93 -34.05
C THR A 235 -13.18 -16.84 -32.94
N VAL A 236 -12.45 -16.96 -31.83
CA VAL A 236 -12.84 -17.79 -30.68
C VAL A 236 -14.12 -17.25 -30.05
N TYR A 237 -14.17 -15.94 -29.79
CA TYR A 237 -15.35 -15.31 -29.18
C TYR A 237 -16.56 -15.30 -30.12
N THR A 238 -16.36 -15.18 -31.43
CA THR A 238 -17.47 -15.23 -32.42
C THR A 238 -18.13 -16.61 -32.38
N GLN A 239 -17.35 -17.69 -32.35
CA GLN A 239 -17.89 -19.05 -32.21
C GLN A 239 -18.65 -19.23 -30.89
N LEU A 240 -18.10 -18.77 -29.77
CA LEU A 240 -18.75 -18.88 -28.45
C LEU A 240 -20.09 -18.11 -28.39
N ILE A 241 -20.19 -16.97 -29.06
CA ILE A 241 -21.43 -16.19 -29.20
C ILE A 241 -22.43 -16.94 -30.09
N GLU A 242 -22.00 -17.50 -31.23
CA GLU A 242 -22.85 -18.29 -32.13
C GLU A 242 -23.44 -19.53 -31.45
N PHE A 243 -22.70 -20.16 -30.53
CA PHE A 243 -23.19 -21.26 -29.71
C PHE A 243 -24.05 -20.83 -28.51
N GLY A 244 -24.33 -19.53 -28.33
CA GLY A 244 -25.16 -19.00 -27.25
C GLY A 244 -24.52 -19.07 -25.87
N ILE A 245 -23.18 -19.22 -25.79
CA ILE A 245 -22.45 -19.43 -24.54
C ILE A 245 -22.00 -18.10 -23.91
N LEU A 246 -21.71 -17.10 -24.74
CA LEU A 246 -21.42 -15.73 -24.31
C LEU A 246 -22.49 -14.78 -24.87
N THR A 247 -23.00 -13.90 -24.02
CA THR A 247 -24.12 -13.00 -24.37
C THR A 247 -23.66 -11.64 -24.91
N ALA A 248 -22.44 -11.17 -24.59
CA ALA A 248 -21.98 -9.84 -25.01
C ALA A 248 -20.45 -9.57 -24.96
N TYR A 249 -19.65 -10.36 -24.24
CA TYR A 249 -18.27 -9.98 -23.95
C TYR A 249 -17.34 -10.18 -25.15
N ARG A 250 -16.79 -9.07 -25.67
CA ARG A 250 -15.71 -9.06 -26.66
C ARG A 250 -14.50 -8.40 -25.98
N PRO A 251 -13.43 -9.15 -25.66
CA PRO A 251 -12.20 -8.53 -25.17
C PRO A 251 -11.74 -7.53 -26.21
N THR A 252 -11.72 -6.26 -25.82
CA THR A 252 -11.49 -5.15 -26.73
C THR A 252 -10.16 -4.51 -26.37
N VAL A 253 -9.31 -4.37 -27.37
CA VAL A 253 -8.12 -3.53 -27.22
C VAL A 253 -8.56 -2.10 -27.53
N PHE A 254 -8.40 -1.23 -26.54
CA PHE A 254 -8.64 0.20 -26.63
C PHE A 254 -7.30 0.90 -26.83
N LEU A 255 -7.21 1.69 -27.90
CA LEU A 255 -6.20 2.72 -28.01
C LEU A 255 -6.81 4.04 -27.56
N THR A 256 -6.24 4.65 -26.54
CA THR A 256 -6.57 6.03 -26.17
C THR A 256 -5.58 6.95 -26.87
N LEU A 257 -6.06 7.85 -27.72
CA LEU A 257 -5.23 8.90 -28.32
C LEU A 257 -5.46 10.21 -27.60
N GLU A 258 -4.39 10.77 -27.03
CA GLU A 258 -4.33 12.16 -26.62
C GLU A 258 -3.69 12.98 -27.73
N ALA A 259 -4.53 13.63 -28.52
CA ALA A 259 -4.11 14.57 -29.54
C ALA A 259 -3.92 15.96 -28.92
N THR A 260 -2.69 16.46 -28.91
CA THR A 260 -2.38 17.79 -28.39
C THR A 260 -2.07 18.75 -29.54
N LYS A 261 -2.83 19.83 -29.64
CA LYS A 261 -2.52 20.97 -30.51
C LYS A 261 -1.77 22.02 -29.71
N ASP A 262 -0.71 22.60 -30.26
CA ASP A 262 0.09 23.66 -29.63
C ASP A 262 -0.72 24.97 -29.51
N THR A 263 -1.64 24.97 -28.56
CA THR A 263 -2.49 26.09 -28.18
C THR A 263 -2.50 26.17 -26.66
N GLN A 264 -2.82 27.33 -26.07
CA GLN A 264 -2.97 27.46 -24.61
C GLN A 264 -4.03 26.46 -24.08
N LEU A 265 -5.12 26.24 -24.82
CA LEU A 265 -6.13 25.23 -24.50
C LEU A 265 -5.58 23.80 -24.55
N GLY A 266 -4.73 23.49 -25.53
CA GLY A 266 -4.10 22.18 -25.63
C GLY A 266 -3.06 21.91 -24.54
N LEU A 267 -2.30 22.93 -24.12
CA LEU A 267 -1.40 22.84 -22.98
C LEU A 267 -2.17 22.60 -21.67
N ALA A 268 -3.24 23.37 -21.44
CA ALA A 268 -4.13 23.18 -20.30
C ALA A 268 -4.71 21.77 -20.28
N TYR A 269 -5.20 21.26 -21.42
CA TYR A 269 -5.70 19.89 -21.52
C TYR A 269 -4.64 18.83 -21.19
N LYS A 270 -3.43 18.97 -21.72
CA LYS A 270 -2.31 18.03 -21.48
C LYS A 270 -1.91 17.97 -20.01
N GLU A 271 -1.69 19.12 -19.37
CA GLU A 271 -1.25 19.14 -17.96
C GLU A 271 -2.36 18.63 -17.02
N THR A 272 -3.63 18.83 -17.37
CA THR A 272 -4.77 18.38 -16.55
C THR A 272 -5.08 16.90 -16.70
N SER A 273 -5.05 16.37 -17.92
CA SER A 273 -5.23 14.92 -18.16
C SER A 273 -4.14 14.07 -17.51
N ALA A 274 -2.91 14.59 -17.46
CA ALA A 274 -1.79 13.92 -16.79
C ALA A 274 -1.95 13.74 -15.26
N LEU A 275 -2.93 14.40 -14.63
CA LEU A 275 -3.20 14.26 -13.19
C LEU A 275 -4.02 13.01 -12.85
N PHE A 276 -4.58 12.29 -13.83
CA PHE A 276 -5.53 11.20 -13.58
C PHE A 276 -5.06 9.88 -14.17
N TYR A 277 -5.51 8.78 -13.55
CA TYR A 277 -5.52 7.47 -14.17
C TYR A 277 -6.79 7.32 -15.02
N LYS A 278 -6.68 6.57 -16.12
CA LYS A 278 -7.84 6.23 -16.94
C LYS A 278 -8.26 4.80 -16.66
N ASP A 279 -9.39 4.64 -15.99
CA ASP A 279 -10.06 3.35 -15.90
C ASP A 279 -11.17 3.20 -16.93
N ASN A 280 -11.35 1.96 -17.40
CA ASN A 280 -11.86 1.59 -18.71
C ASN A 280 -13.33 1.98 -19.02
N LEU A 281 -14.03 2.72 -18.14
CA LEU A 281 -15.45 3.04 -18.32
C LEU A 281 -15.91 4.41 -17.79
N ASP A 282 -15.07 5.20 -17.11
CA ASP A 282 -15.46 6.56 -16.71
C ASP A 282 -14.26 7.50 -16.73
N TYR A 283 -14.44 8.63 -17.42
CA TYR A 283 -13.37 9.62 -17.57
C TYR A 283 -13.01 10.20 -16.18
N PHE A 284 -11.74 10.01 -15.77
CA PHE A 284 -11.09 10.69 -14.63
C PHE A 284 -11.62 10.34 -13.21
N SER A 285 -11.94 9.07 -12.91
CA SER A 285 -12.41 8.68 -11.56
C SER A 285 -11.32 8.60 -10.49
N HIS A 286 -10.04 8.45 -10.86
CA HIS A 286 -8.91 8.29 -9.92
C HIS A 286 -7.71 9.15 -10.29
N LEU A 287 -7.02 9.70 -9.29
CA LEU A 287 -5.78 10.47 -9.48
C LEU A 287 -4.62 9.56 -9.85
N ASN A 288 -3.72 10.06 -10.68
CA ASN A 288 -2.48 9.35 -10.99
C ASN A 288 -1.57 9.35 -9.74
N PRO A 289 -1.09 8.19 -9.26
CA PRO A 289 -0.26 8.08 -8.05
C PRO A 289 1.06 8.83 -8.13
N SER A 290 1.52 9.10 -9.37
CA SER A 290 2.74 9.86 -9.65
C SER A 290 2.52 11.38 -9.69
N VAL A 291 1.34 11.87 -9.29
CA VAL A 291 1.06 13.31 -9.20
C VAL A 291 1.92 13.93 -8.13
N THR A 292 2.59 15.02 -8.50
CA THR A 292 3.40 15.84 -7.59
C THR A 292 2.75 17.22 -7.47
N GLN A 293 3.07 17.95 -6.41
CA GLN A 293 2.64 19.36 -6.28
C GLN A 293 3.06 20.18 -7.51
N GLU A 294 4.25 19.92 -8.06
CA GLU A 294 4.73 20.58 -9.27
C GLU A 294 3.82 20.31 -10.48
N LYS A 295 3.36 19.06 -10.67
CA LYS A 295 2.39 18.71 -11.74
C LYS A 295 1.06 19.44 -11.53
N LEU A 296 0.60 19.54 -10.28
CA LEU A 296 -0.62 20.24 -9.92
C LEU A 296 -0.52 21.75 -10.21
N ASP A 297 0.60 22.36 -9.84
CA ASP A 297 0.87 23.79 -10.06
C ASP A 297 0.98 24.11 -11.55
N ARG A 298 1.63 23.24 -12.35
CA ARG A 298 1.68 23.40 -13.82
C ARG A 298 0.31 23.30 -14.45
N ALA A 299 -0.50 22.31 -14.05
CA ALA A 299 -1.87 22.17 -14.53
C ALA A 299 -2.71 23.41 -14.20
N LYS A 300 -2.54 23.93 -12.98
CA LYS A 300 -3.21 25.15 -12.54
C LYS A 300 -2.79 26.40 -13.31
N ALA A 301 -1.50 26.62 -13.47
CA ALA A 301 -0.98 27.73 -14.24
C ALA A 301 -1.47 27.67 -15.70
N ALA A 302 -1.48 26.46 -16.31
CA ALA A 302 -1.93 26.29 -17.68
C ALA A 302 -3.42 26.64 -17.85
N VAL A 303 -4.29 26.22 -16.92
CA VAL A 303 -5.72 26.55 -16.98
C VAL A 303 -6.01 28.01 -16.65
N ASP A 304 -5.32 28.58 -15.66
CA ASP A 304 -5.47 29.99 -15.28
C ASP A 304 -4.98 30.93 -16.40
N SER A 305 -4.08 30.47 -17.28
CA SER A 305 -3.58 31.22 -18.44
C SER A 305 -4.54 31.28 -19.63
N LEU A 306 -5.67 30.57 -19.60
CA LEU A 306 -6.63 30.55 -20.71
C LEU A 306 -7.31 31.92 -20.85
N PRO A 307 -7.31 32.53 -22.06
CA PRO A 307 -7.84 33.88 -22.27
C PRO A 307 -9.34 33.92 -22.02
N GLU A 308 -9.86 35.02 -21.46
CA GLU A 308 -11.30 35.23 -21.34
C GLU A 308 -11.97 35.34 -22.71
N GLU A 309 -13.13 34.68 -22.81
CA GLU A 309 -14.09 34.55 -23.91
C GLU A 309 -13.65 34.76 -25.39
N ALA A 310 -13.82 33.70 -26.19
CA ALA A 310 -14.09 33.82 -27.63
C ALA A 310 -15.11 32.76 -28.08
N THR A 311 -15.73 33.01 -29.24
CA THR A 311 -16.97 32.45 -29.85
C THR A 311 -17.26 30.92 -29.75
N LEU A 312 -18.51 30.58 -30.10
CA LEU A 312 -19.30 29.37 -29.79
C LEU A 312 -18.65 27.96 -29.92
N PRO A 313 -17.67 27.64 -30.79
CA PRO A 313 -16.96 26.34 -30.72
C PRO A 313 -15.89 26.27 -29.63
N LEU A 314 -15.31 27.41 -29.25
CA LEU A 314 -14.35 27.52 -28.16
C LEU A 314 -15.07 27.48 -26.80
N GLN A 315 -16.34 27.92 -26.76
CA GLN A 315 -17.17 27.91 -25.55
C GLN A 315 -17.39 26.51 -24.98
N SER A 316 -17.69 25.50 -25.81
CA SER A 316 -17.94 24.14 -25.31
C SER A 316 -16.67 23.46 -24.81
N GLY A 317 -15.57 23.50 -25.57
CA GLY A 317 -14.28 22.92 -25.18
C GLY A 317 -13.65 23.57 -23.95
N LYS A 318 -13.70 24.91 -23.85
CA LYS A 318 -13.18 25.66 -22.69
C LYS A 318 -13.99 25.40 -21.42
N THR A 319 -15.32 25.37 -21.52
CA THR A 319 -16.20 25.09 -20.38
C THR A 319 -15.99 23.68 -19.88
N ILE A 320 -15.96 22.68 -20.77
CA ILE A 320 -15.66 21.29 -20.42
C ILE A 320 -14.28 21.18 -19.75
N THR A 321 -13.23 21.80 -20.31
CA THR A 321 -11.87 21.76 -19.75
C THR A 321 -11.79 22.44 -18.39
N LYS A 322 -12.44 23.60 -18.20
CA LYS A 322 -12.43 24.35 -16.94
C LYS A 322 -13.26 23.66 -15.85
N THR A 323 -14.42 23.10 -16.19
CA THR A 323 -15.27 22.33 -15.27
C THR A 323 -14.59 21.02 -14.87
N MET A 324 -14.01 20.30 -15.83
CA MET A 324 -13.15 19.15 -15.54
C MET A 324 -12.04 19.57 -14.59
N PHE A 325 -11.22 20.56 -14.96
CA PHE A 325 -10.12 21.05 -14.13
C PHE A 325 -10.53 21.41 -12.70
N GLN A 326 -11.62 22.15 -12.51
CA GLN A 326 -12.09 22.58 -11.19
C GLN A 326 -12.49 21.42 -10.29
N ASN A 327 -13.22 20.44 -10.83
CA ASN A 327 -13.60 19.23 -10.08
C ASN A 327 -12.37 18.38 -9.73
N TYR A 328 -11.43 18.31 -10.67
CA TYR A 328 -10.27 17.43 -10.62
C TYR A 328 -9.11 17.92 -9.75
N VAL A 329 -8.80 19.23 -9.80
CA VAL A 329 -7.79 19.83 -8.91
C VAL A 329 -8.25 19.90 -7.47
N GLY A 330 -9.55 20.10 -7.22
CA GLY A 330 -10.11 20.03 -5.88
C GLY A 330 -9.84 18.67 -5.23
N LEU A 331 -10.10 17.58 -5.98
CA LEU A 331 -9.78 16.22 -5.58
C LEU A 331 -8.26 16.04 -5.39
N ALA A 332 -7.43 16.39 -6.39
CA ALA A 332 -5.97 16.27 -6.32
C ALA A 332 -5.37 16.95 -5.08
N SER A 333 -5.84 18.17 -4.77
CA SER A 333 -5.38 18.95 -3.64
C SER A 333 -5.78 18.31 -2.30
N ALA A 334 -6.99 17.76 -2.21
CA ALA A 334 -7.47 17.08 -1.00
C ALA A 334 -6.61 15.84 -0.67
N TYR A 335 -6.30 15.03 -1.68
CA TYR A 335 -5.41 13.86 -1.52
C TYR A 335 -4.00 14.26 -1.09
N PHE A 336 -3.40 15.25 -1.77
CA PHE A 336 -2.03 15.69 -1.44
C PHE A 336 -1.93 16.23 -0.01
N ASN A 337 -2.90 17.05 0.40
CA ASN A 337 -2.95 17.58 1.76
C ASN A 337 -3.12 16.46 2.79
N ALA A 338 -4.03 15.51 2.56
CA ALA A 338 -4.25 14.38 3.46
C ALA A 338 -3.01 13.49 3.61
N GLN A 339 -2.30 13.23 2.50
CA GLN A 339 -1.07 12.44 2.53
C GLN A 339 0.03 13.16 3.29
N LYS A 340 0.23 14.45 3.01
CA LYS A 340 1.19 15.30 3.74
C LYS A 340 0.89 15.34 5.24
N ASP A 341 -0.38 15.53 5.62
CA ASP A 341 -0.78 15.57 7.02
C ASP A 341 -0.53 14.22 7.71
N THR A 342 -0.79 13.12 7.01
CA THR A 342 -0.53 11.76 7.49
C THR A 342 0.96 11.46 7.62
N ASP A 343 1.79 11.88 6.66
CA ASP A 343 3.26 11.73 6.73
C ASP A 343 3.85 12.55 7.89
N ASN A 344 3.31 13.74 8.14
CA ASN A 344 3.70 14.61 9.25
C ASN A 344 3.37 14.04 10.64
N LEU A 345 2.64 12.92 10.74
CA LEU A 345 2.52 12.18 11.99
C LEU A 345 3.85 11.53 12.42
N PHE A 346 4.81 11.39 11.51
CA PHE A 346 6.08 10.72 11.74
C PHE A 346 7.26 11.68 11.76
N GLU A 347 8.31 11.32 12.49
CA GLU A 347 9.52 12.13 12.58
C GLU A 347 10.12 12.36 11.19
N GLY A 348 10.46 13.61 10.88
CA GLY A 348 10.98 14.01 9.57
C GLY A 348 10.00 13.78 8.41
N SER A 349 8.69 13.66 8.68
CA SER A 349 7.66 13.29 7.71
C SER A 349 7.94 11.94 7.04
N ASN A 350 8.61 11.03 7.76
CA ASN A 350 9.05 9.74 7.23
C ASN A 350 8.45 8.58 8.05
N PRO A 351 7.42 7.89 7.53
CA PRO A 351 6.77 6.79 8.22
C PRO A 351 7.66 5.58 8.47
N GLU A 352 8.79 5.43 7.77
CA GLU A 352 9.75 4.33 7.97
C GLU A 352 10.58 4.48 9.24
N THR A 353 10.61 5.68 9.84
CA THR A 353 11.38 5.94 11.07
C THR A 353 10.86 5.18 12.27
N ASN A 354 9.61 4.68 12.24
CA ASN A 354 8.92 4.08 13.39
C ASN A 354 8.85 5.00 14.63
N HIS A 355 9.00 6.32 14.44
CA HIS A 355 8.90 7.33 15.49
C HIS A 355 7.84 8.37 15.12
N LEU A 356 6.99 8.73 16.09
CA LEU A 356 6.03 9.82 15.90
C LEU A 356 6.75 11.17 15.94
N ALA A 357 6.26 12.13 15.16
CA ALA A 357 6.72 13.50 15.26
C ALA A 357 6.42 14.10 16.65
N ALA A 358 7.24 15.04 17.10
CA ALA A 358 7.07 15.69 18.39
C ALA A 358 5.68 16.35 18.53
N GLY A 359 4.97 16.04 19.62
CA GLY A 359 3.66 16.61 19.91
C GLY A 359 2.51 16.05 19.06
N VAL A 360 2.68 14.87 18.45
CA VAL A 360 1.57 14.10 17.87
C VAL A 360 0.68 13.58 19.01
N THR A 361 -0.63 13.79 18.88
CA THR A 361 -1.64 13.40 19.87
C THR A 361 -2.67 12.48 19.22
N ARG A 362 -3.47 11.78 20.03
CA ARG A 362 -4.61 10.99 19.52
C ARG A 362 -5.51 11.82 18.61
N GLN A 363 -5.83 13.05 19.01
CA GLN A 363 -6.66 13.97 18.23
C GLN A 363 -6.06 14.28 16.86
N LYS A 364 -4.74 14.53 16.75
CA LYS A 364 -4.09 14.77 15.46
C LYS A 364 -4.19 13.57 14.52
N ILE A 365 -4.06 12.35 15.05
CA ILE A 365 -4.22 11.13 14.26
C ILE A 365 -5.70 10.95 13.85
N ASP A 366 -6.65 11.23 14.76
CA ASP A 366 -8.09 11.18 14.46
C ASP A 366 -8.49 12.23 13.40
N ASP A 367 -7.88 13.42 13.41
CA ASP A 367 -8.09 14.45 12.39
C ASP A 367 -7.57 14.01 11.01
N CYS A 368 -6.37 13.41 10.96
CA CYS A 368 -5.83 12.82 9.72
C CYS A 368 -6.75 11.71 9.20
N LYS A 369 -7.26 10.86 10.09
CA LYS A 369 -8.24 9.82 9.74
C LYS A 369 -9.51 10.40 9.16
N LYS A 370 -10.07 11.45 9.77
CA LYS A 370 -11.28 12.10 9.27
C LYS A 370 -11.09 12.65 7.85
N THR A 371 -9.94 13.25 7.56
CA THR A 371 -9.61 13.73 6.21
C THR A 371 -9.46 12.58 5.23
N ALA A 372 -8.74 11.50 5.62
CA ALA A 372 -8.58 10.31 4.77
C ALA A 372 -9.91 9.60 4.48
N ASP A 373 -10.83 9.56 5.44
CA ASP A 373 -12.15 8.92 5.30
C ASP A 373 -13.04 9.62 4.24
N GLN A 374 -12.81 10.92 3.98
CA GLN A 374 -13.53 11.70 2.97
C GLN A 374 -13.05 11.47 1.53
N LEU A 375 -11.93 10.75 1.35
CA LEU A 375 -11.35 10.46 0.05
C LEU A 375 -12.03 9.22 -0.58
N THR A 376 -12.11 9.21 -1.91
CA THR A 376 -12.53 8.04 -2.70
C THR A 376 -11.62 6.84 -2.41
N GLU A 377 -12.15 5.63 -2.52
CA GLU A 377 -11.37 4.41 -2.29
C GLU A 377 -10.23 4.25 -3.33
N GLY A 378 -9.06 3.81 -2.87
CA GLY A 378 -7.83 3.67 -3.66
C GLY A 378 -6.58 3.49 -2.78
N TYR A 379 -5.44 3.14 -3.38
CA TYR A 379 -4.18 2.83 -2.67
C TYR A 379 -3.64 4.00 -1.84
N THR A 380 -3.75 5.26 -2.32
CA THR A 380 -3.36 6.43 -1.51
C THR A 380 -4.13 6.52 -0.20
N LYS A 381 -5.42 6.16 -0.19
CA LYS A 381 -6.23 6.06 1.02
C LYS A 381 -5.79 4.88 1.89
N THR A 382 -5.57 3.69 1.33
CA THR A 382 -5.11 2.51 2.07
C THR A 382 -3.71 2.70 2.70
N GLU A 383 -2.80 3.36 2.01
CA GLU A 383 -1.48 3.72 2.53
C GLU A 383 -1.61 4.73 3.68
N MET A 384 -2.48 5.75 3.53
CA MET A 384 -2.81 6.67 4.61
C MET A 384 -3.42 5.94 5.81
N GLU A 385 -4.38 5.03 5.59
CA GLU A 385 -4.99 4.22 6.65
C GLU A 385 -3.98 3.30 7.35
N THR A 386 -3.02 2.76 6.60
CA THR A 386 -1.90 1.96 7.13
C THR A 386 -0.99 2.82 8.00
N LYS A 387 -0.61 4.01 7.52
CA LYS A 387 0.17 5.00 8.28
C LYS A 387 -0.58 5.46 9.53
N ILE A 388 -1.86 5.77 9.43
CA ILE A 388 -2.73 6.12 10.56
C ILE A 388 -2.77 4.98 11.58
N SER A 389 -2.95 3.74 11.11
CA SER A 389 -2.95 2.54 11.97
C SER A 389 -1.60 2.34 12.67
N LYS A 390 -0.50 2.53 11.94
CA LYS A 390 0.86 2.53 12.49
C LYS A 390 1.04 3.61 13.52
N ALA A 391 0.62 4.85 13.24
CA ALA A 391 0.69 5.96 14.19
C ALA A 391 -0.10 5.67 15.48
N TYR A 392 -1.29 5.06 15.37
CA TYR A 392 -2.03 4.60 16.56
C TYR A 392 -1.27 3.53 17.35
N SER A 393 -0.63 2.56 16.68
CA SER A 393 0.16 1.52 17.36
C SER A 393 1.38 2.10 18.08
N LEU A 394 2.11 3.03 17.44
CA LEU A 394 3.27 3.70 18.02
C LEU A 394 2.85 4.54 19.24
N LEU A 395 1.71 5.24 19.16
CA LEU A 395 1.15 5.99 20.29
C LEU A 395 0.74 5.07 21.46
N GLN A 396 0.36 3.82 21.20
CA GLN A 396 0.05 2.82 22.25
C GLN A 396 1.31 2.27 22.91
N THR A 397 2.38 1.98 22.13
CA THR A 397 3.65 1.47 22.67
C THR A 397 4.40 2.46 23.56
N GLU A 398 4.08 3.76 23.49
CA GLU A 398 4.65 4.79 24.36
C GLU A 398 4.00 4.89 25.76
N SER A 399 2.99 4.06 26.10
CA SER A 399 2.38 4.02 27.45
C SER A 399 3.28 3.31 28.46
N THR A 400 4.25 4.05 29.02
CA THR A 400 5.03 3.62 30.19
C THR A 400 4.15 3.53 31.43
N LEU A 401 4.21 2.43 32.18
CA LEU A 401 3.51 2.27 33.46
C LEU A 401 3.90 3.40 34.43
N GLN A 402 2.90 4.13 34.95
CA GLN A 402 3.10 5.09 36.03
C GLN A 402 2.57 4.52 37.34
N THR A 403 3.42 4.53 38.37
CA THR A 403 3.02 4.15 39.73
C THR A 403 2.84 5.38 40.61
N ILE A 404 1.80 5.36 41.45
CA ILE A 404 1.63 6.26 42.59
C ILE A 404 1.45 5.41 43.85
N ASN A 405 2.31 5.62 44.84
CA ASN A 405 2.36 4.90 46.09
C ASN A 405 1.85 5.75 47.24
N LEU A 406 0.81 5.28 47.93
CA LEU A 406 0.27 5.88 49.14
C LEU A 406 0.67 5.01 50.33
N GLY A 407 1.76 5.39 51.00
CA GLY A 407 2.36 4.70 52.13
C GLY A 407 1.88 5.19 53.49
N GLY A 408 2.48 4.65 54.54
CA GLY A 408 2.10 4.95 55.93
C GLY A 408 3.27 4.78 56.91
N MET A 409 3.03 5.07 58.18
CA MET A 409 3.97 4.78 59.27
C MET A 409 4.28 3.29 59.35
N GLY A 410 5.47 2.92 59.82
CA GLY A 410 5.73 1.55 60.23
C GLY A 410 4.80 1.18 61.39
N CYS A 411 3.76 0.40 61.12
CA CYS A 411 2.74 0.00 62.09
C CYS A 411 2.96 -1.46 62.48
N GLY A 412 3.85 -1.71 63.43
CA GLY A 412 4.25 -3.05 63.89
C GLY A 412 5.75 -3.30 63.69
N SER A 413 6.24 -4.46 64.11
CA SER A 413 7.66 -4.84 64.00
C SER A 413 8.09 -5.18 62.57
N GLU A 414 7.16 -5.49 61.67
CA GLU A 414 7.47 -6.09 60.36
C GLU A 414 7.37 -5.13 59.16
N ILE A 415 6.65 -4.01 59.29
CA ILE A 415 6.43 -3.07 58.18
C ILE A 415 7.24 -1.78 58.34
N LYS A 416 8.05 -1.44 57.35
CA LYS A 416 8.85 -0.21 57.34
C LYS A 416 7.97 1.02 57.12
N SER A 417 8.40 2.17 57.66
CA SER A 417 7.78 3.46 57.31
C SER A 417 7.92 3.71 55.81
N GLY A 418 6.86 4.20 55.18
CA GLY A 418 6.80 4.45 53.73
C GLY A 418 6.29 3.27 52.90
N THR A 419 6.13 2.07 53.48
CA THR A 419 5.57 0.93 52.71
C THR A 419 4.16 1.27 52.19
N PRO A 420 3.88 1.13 50.88
CA PRO A 420 2.59 1.47 50.30
C PRO A 420 1.45 0.63 50.90
N ARG A 421 0.36 1.29 51.30
CA ARG A 421 -0.91 0.64 51.65
C ARG A 421 -1.79 0.49 50.42
N VAL A 422 -1.78 1.52 49.58
CA VAL A 422 -2.43 1.53 48.27
C VAL A 422 -1.38 1.87 47.22
N ILE A 423 -1.38 1.11 46.12
CA ILE A 423 -0.60 1.39 44.91
C ILE A 423 -1.62 1.69 43.80
N MET A 424 -1.35 2.74 43.03
CA MET A 424 -2.11 3.08 41.83
C MET A 424 -1.20 2.86 40.62
N HIS A 425 -1.62 1.98 39.71
CA HIS A 425 -0.97 1.75 38.43
C HIS A 425 -1.78 2.39 37.32
N ILE A 426 -1.12 3.18 36.47
CA ILE A 426 -1.71 3.79 35.29
C ILE A 426 -0.97 3.30 34.05
N GLN A 427 -1.69 2.64 33.16
CA GLN A 427 -1.18 2.17 31.87
C GLN A 427 -2.35 2.00 30.92
N ASN A 428 -2.14 2.24 29.61
CA ASN A 428 -3.15 2.01 28.58
C ASN A 428 -4.50 2.72 28.84
N ASN A 429 -4.45 3.96 29.35
CA ASN A 429 -5.63 4.74 29.76
C ASN A 429 -6.52 4.02 30.78
N GLU A 430 -5.90 3.24 31.65
CA GLU A 430 -6.59 2.54 32.71
C GLU A 430 -5.86 2.78 34.03
N VAL A 431 -6.65 2.93 35.10
CA VAL A 431 -6.14 3.03 36.46
C VAL A 431 -6.55 1.81 37.25
N SER A 432 -5.57 1.16 37.86
CA SER A 432 -5.75 0.00 38.74
C SER A 432 -5.35 0.38 40.16
N LEU A 433 -6.26 0.19 41.12
CA LEU A 433 -6.05 0.45 42.55
C LEU A 433 -5.79 -0.87 43.26
N ILE A 434 -4.61 -0.97 43.87
CA ILE A 434 -4.07 -2.21 44.42
C ILE A 434 -3.87 -2.03 45.92
N LYS A 435 -4.42 -2.95 46.71
CA LYS A 435 -4.14 -3.07 48.13
C LYS A 435 -2.81 -3.79 48.30
N ASN A 436 -1.87 -3.11 48.95
CA ASN A 436 -0.50 -3.58 49.14
C ASN A 436 -0.12 -3.78 50.62
N SER A 437 -1.10 -3.70 51.54
CA SER A 437 -0.84 -3.95 52.95
C SER A 437 -2.12 -4.23 53.74
N ASN A 438 -2.02 -5.08 54.76
CA ASN A 438 -3.08 -5.31 55.75
C ASN A 438 -2.96 -4.40 56.99
N TYR A 439 -1.95 -3.51 57.01
CA TYR A 439 -1.72 -2.58 58.11
C TYR A 439 -2.43 -1.26 57.86
N GLN A 440 -2.82 -0.58 58.94
CA GLN A 440 -3.32 0.78 58.86
C GLN A 440 -2.22 1.77 58.40
N PHE A 441 -2.64 2.96 57.98
CA PHE A 441 -1.71 4.00 57.54
C PHE A 441 -0.86 4.59 58.68
N HIS A 442 -1.39 4.63 59.91
CA HIS A 442 -0.75 5.19 61.09
C HIS A 442 -1.28 4.53 62.37
N PHE A 443 -0.47 4.41 63.43
CA PHE A 443 -0.88 3.78 64.70
C PHE A 443 -2.09 4.45 65.36
N SER A 444 -2.00 5.75 65.67
CA SER A 444 -3.02 6.46 66.45
C SER A 444 -3.31 7.91 66.02
N GLY A 445 -2.61 8.45 65.02
CA GLY A 445 -2.85 9.78 64.46
C GLY A 445 -3.94 9.78 63.38
N TRP A 446 -4.46 10.96 63.02
CA TRP A 446 -5.47 11.16 61.97
C TRP A 446 -6.72 10.28 62.14
N THR A 447 -7.27 10.24 63.35
CA THR A 447 -8.47 9.44 63.69
C THR A 447 -9.78 10.14 63.30
N THR A 448 -9.73 11.47 63.15
CA THR A 448 -10.87 12.32 62.76
C THR A 448 -10.69 12.97 61.39
N THR A 449 -9.46 13.06 60.88
CA THR A 449 -9.12 13.63 59.58
C THR A 449 -8.63 12.57 58.59
N PRO A 450 -8.81 12.77 57.27
CA PRO A 450 -8.19 11.91 56.26
C PRO A 450 -6.67 11.86 56.43
N TYR A 451 -6.11 10.66 56.29
CA TYR A 451 -4.69 10.44 56.13
C TYR A 451 -4.32 10.32 54.65
N ALA A 452 -5.14 9.63 53.87
CA ALA A 452 -4.97 9.47 52.44
C ALA A 452 -6.33 9.49 51.74
N SER A 453 -6.42 10.03 50.54
CA SER A 453 -7.61 9.87 49.69
C SER A 453 -7.27 9.80 48.21
N ILE A 454 -8.13 9.14 47.45
CA ILE A 454 -8.07 9.09 46.00
C ILE A 454 -9.45 9.42 45.46
N LYS A 455 -9.52 10.38 44.54
CA LYS A 455 -10.72 10.69 43.77
C LYS A 455 -10.37 10.71 42.28
N ILE A 456 -11.18 10.04 41.47
CA ILE A 456 -11.01 9.86 40.03
C ILE A 456 -12.29 10.35 39.37
N SER A 457 -12.16 11.29 38.43
CA SER A 457 -13.29 11.84 37.68
C SER A 457 -13.01 11.81 36.18
N ASP A 458 -14.06 11.58 35.38
CA ASP A 458 -13.97 11.73 33.93
C ASP A 458 -13.88 13.22 33.51
N PRO A 459 -13.64 13.53 32.22
CA PRO A 459 -13.54 14.92 31.74
C PRO A 459 -14.81 15.75 31.91
N SER A 460 -15.97 15.10 32.03
CA SER A 460 -17.27 15.75 32.28
C SER A 460 -17.50 16.03 33.76
N GLY A 461 -16.62 15.55 34.64
CA GLY A 461 -16.70 15.73 36.08
C GLY A 461 -17.44 14.61 36.81
N ASN A 462 -17.85 13.53 36.14
CA ASN A 462 -18.48 12.40 36.80
C ASN A 462 -17.45 11.63 37.63
N ILE A 463 -17.79 11.32 38.87
CA ILE A 463 -16.89 10.61 39.79
C ILE A 463 -16.91 9.11 39.48
N LEU A 464 -15.77 8.58 39.06
CA LEU A 464 -15.58 7.15 38.82
C LEU A 464 -15.20 6.40 40.10
N TYR A 465 -14.39 7.03 40.95
CA TYR A 465 -13.96 6.50 42.23
C TYR A 465 -13.72 7.62 43.23
N ASN A 466 -14.08 7.42 44.49
CA ASN A 466 -13.82 8.37 45.56
C ASN A 466 -13.76 7.66 46.92
N GLN A 467 -12.56 7.57 47.49
CA GLN A 467 -12.35 6.94 48.78
C GLN A 467 -11.34 7.73 49.61
N SER A 468 -11.59 7.76 50.92
CA SER A 468 -10.71 8.36 51.92
C SER A 468 -10.45 7.38 53.05
N TRP A 469 -9.25 7.42 53.62
CA TRP A 469 -8.79 6.58 54.72
C TRP A 469 -8.24 7.44 55.84
N LYS A 470 -8.66 7.13 57.07
CA LYS A 470 -8.07 7.68 58.31
C LYS A 470 -6.73 7.01 58.62
N GLY A 471 -5.93 7.62 59.49
CA GLY A 471 -4.62 7.09 59.86
C GLY A 471 -4.74 5.69 60.48
N ASN A 472 -5.64 5.51 61.43
CA ASN A 472 -5.88 4.22 62.08
C ASN A 472 -6.69 3.20 61.24
N GLN A 473 -7.03 3.53 59.99
CA GLN A 473 -7.85 2.68 59.13
C GLN A 473 -7.00 1.82 58.20
N LYS A 474 -7.41 0.56 58.03
CA LYS A 474 -6.85 -0.37 57.04
C LYS A 474 -7.61 -0.26 55.72
N VAL A 475 -6.94 -0.56 54.61
CA VAL A 475 -7.61 -0.75 53.32
C VAL A 475 -8.41 -2.06 53.38
N ALA A 476 -9.72 -1.98 53.12
CA ALA A 476 -10.61 -3.14 53.16
C ALA A 476 -10.38 -4.09 51.97
N GLY A 477 -10.87 -5.33 52.07
CA GLY A 477 -10.83 -6.30 50.98
C GLY A 477 -9.58 -7.20 50.98
N ALA A 478 -9.49 -8.06 49.95
CA ALA A 478 -8.36 -8.96 49.75
C ALA A 478 -7.10 -8.20 49.27
N TYR A 479 -5.93 -8.79 49.48
CA TYR A 479 -4.68 -8.26 48.94
C TYR A 479 -4.70 -8.32 47.41
N GLY A 480 -4.18 -7.30 46.71
CA GLY A 480 -4.22 -7.20 45.24
C GLY A 480 -5.15 -6.09 44.71
N GLU A 481 -5.42 -6.12 43.40
CA GLU A 481 -6.29 -5.15 42.73
C GLU A 481 -7.72 -5.22 43.28
N PHE A 482 -8.25 -4.09 43.74
CA PHE A 482 -9.60 -3.99 44.29
C PHE A 482 -10.51 -3.05 43.50
N ALA A 483 -9.96 -2.25 42.58
CA ALA A 483 -10.75 -1.44 41.65
C ALA A 483 -9.95 -1.12 40.39
N LYS A 484 -10.64 -0.99 39.26
CA LYS A 484 -10.05 -0.75 37.95
C LYS A 484 -11.01 0.05 37.07
N TYR A 485 -10.51 1.10 36.43
CA TYR A 485 -11.34 2.02 35.64
C TYR A 485 -10.64 2.45 34.36
N LYS A 486 -11.39 2.50 33.25
CA LYS A 486 -10.94 3.18 32.03
C LYS A 486 -11.01 4.70 32.22
N LEU A 487 -10.02 5.39 31.69
CA LEU A 487 -9.88 6.84 31.72
C LEU A 487 -9.99 7.38 30.30
N SER A 488 -10.70 8.50 30.15
CA SER A 488 -10.70 9.27 28.90
C SER A 488 -9.69 10.42 28.97
N GLU A 489 -9.19 10.88 27.82
CA GLU A 489 -8.27 12.04 27.75
C GLU A 489 -8.85 13.23 28.54
N GLY A 490 -8.05 13.81 29.43
CA GLY A 490 -8.48 14.88 30.32
C GLY A 490 -9.13 14.44 31.63
N SER A 491 -9.24 13.14 31.92
CA SER A 491 -9.68 12.65 33.24
C SER A 491 -8.78 13.20 34.34
N ILE A 492 -9.38 13.47 35.51
CA ILE A 492 -8.71 14.09 36.65
C ILE A 492 -8.57 13.08 37.79
N ILE A 493 -7.36 12.99 38.36
CA ILE A 493 -7.09 12.22 39.57
C ILE A 493 -6.58 13.17 40.66
N GLU A 494 -7.32 13.24 41.76
CA GLU A 494 -6.96 13.99 42.96
C GLU A 494 -6.49 13.00 44.03
N VAL A 495 -5.24 13.15 44.49
CA VAL A 495 -4.66 12.33 45.54
C VAL A 495 -4.30 13.19 46.74
N TYR A 496 -4.85 12.88 47.92
CA TYR A 496 -4.45 13.52 49.16
C TYR A 496 -3.53 12.61 49.96
N HIS A 497 -2.49 13.19 50.57
CA HIS A 497 -1.65 12.49 51.54
C HIS A 497 -1.23 13.41 52.69
N ALA A 498 -1.57 13.02 53.92
CA ALA A 498 -1.37 13.82 55.11
C ALA A 498 0.10 14.13 55.38
N GLU A 499 1.03 13.22 55.11
CA GLU A 499 2.47 13.46 55.34
C GLU A 499 3.27 13.84 54.09
N GLY A 500 2.59 14.04 52.95
CA GLY A 500 3.22 14.51 51.72
C GLY A 500 4.35 13.61 51.18
N PRO A 501 5.23 14.17 50.30
CA PRO A 501 6.17 13.39 49.51
C PRO A 501 7.49 13.12 50.25
N TRP A 502 7.72 13.75 51.40
CA TRP A 502 8.99 13.67 52.12
C TRP A 502 9.25 12.28 52.72
N HIS A 503 8.20 11.48 52.95
CA HIS A 503 8.34 10.20 53.66
C HIS A 503 7.44 9.04 53.19
N ARG A 504 6.23 9.31 52.70
CA ARG A 504 5.18 8.27 52.61
C ARG A 504 4.32 8.34 51.35
N PHE A 505 4.45 9.39 50.54
CA PHE A 505 3.87 9.46 49.19
C PHE A 505 5.00 9.46 48.14
N SER A 506 4.86 8.66 47.09
CA SER A 506 5.81 8.68 45.97
C SER A 506 5.11 8.35 44.65
N THR A 507 5.71 8.78 43.55
CA THR A 507 5.32 8.40 42.20
C THR A 507 6.56 8.28 41.33
N ASP A 508 6.47 7.55 40.24
CA ASP A 508 7.61 7.27 39.36
C ASP A 508 7.93 8.46 38.45
N ASP A 509 6.93 9.33 38.18
CA ASP A 509 7.05 10.56 37.37
C ASP A 509 7.46 11.78 38.24
N ASN A 510 8.35 11.52 39.22
CA ASN A 510 8.52 12.34 40.42
C ASN A 510 9.32 13.64 40.26
N ALA A 511 9.74 14.02 39.04
CA ALA A 511 10.66 15.16 38.86
C ALA A 511 10.07 16.48 39.40
N ASN A 512 8.77 16.70 39.19
CA ASN A 512 8.05 17.91 39.63
C ASN A 512 7.65 17.93 41.10
N LEU A 513 7.67 16.76 41.77
CA LEU A 513 7.35 16.64 43.20
C LEU A 513 8.59 16.79 44.08
N LYS A 514 9.77 16.38 43.57
CA LYS A 514 11.07 16.55 44.24
C LYS A 514 11.44 18.02 44.48
N THR A 515 10.87 18.96 43.72
CA THR A 515 11.11 20.41 43.89
C THR A 515 10.13 21.10 44.84
N LYS A 516 9.05 20.42 45.23
CA LYS A 516 7.99 20.94 46.11
C LYS A 516 8.11 20.32 47.50
N PHE A 517 9.16 20.69 48.24
CA PHE A 517 9.32 20.35 49.65
C PHE A 517 8.45 21.25 50.53
N GLY A 518 7.65 20.68 51.44
CA GLY A 518 6.90 21.45 52.44
C GLY A 518 6.01 20.60 53.34
N SER A 519 5.40 21.25 54.34
CA SER A 519 4.61 20.74 55.47
C SER A 519 3.49 19.71 55.14
N PRO A 520 3.09 18.84 56.09
CA PRO A 520 2.03 17.86 55.89
C PRO A 520 0.70 18.44 55.34
N GLY A 521 -0.03 17.67 54.51
CA GLY A 521 -1.42 17.96 54.13
C GLY A 521 -1.64 18.41 52.67
N TYR A 522 -1.07 17.71 51.69
CA TYR A 522 -1.19 18.07 50.28
C TYR A 522 -2.25 17.28 49.52
N THR A 523 -2.91 17.97 48.58
CA THR A 523 -3.67 17.36 47.49
C THR A 523 -2.91 17.57 46.18
N TYR A 524 -2.65 16.47 45.46
CA TYR A 524 -1.99 16.42 44.17
C TYR A 524 -3.05 16.19 43.09
N THR A 525 -3.14 17.11 42.13
CA THR A 525 -4.11 17.01 41.03
C THR A 525 -3.38 16.64 39.76
N TYR A 526 -3.68 15.46 39.22
CA TYR A 526 -3.17 14.95 37.96
C TYR A 526 -4.25 15.02 36.89
N LYS A 527 -3.84 15.26 35.64
CA LYS A 527 -4.69 15.17 34.47
C LYS A 527 -4.10 14.17 33.49
N LEU A 528 -4.92 13.29 32.93
CA LEU A 528 -4.50 12.40 31.85
C LEU A 528 -4.31 13.21 30.56
N GLU A 529 -3.08 13.21 30.05
CA GLU A 529 -2.70 13.84 28.80
C GLU A 529 -1.80 12.89 27.99
N GLY A 530 -2.19 12.55 26.76
CA GLY A 530 -1.36 11.74 25.87
C GLY A 530 -0.95 10.39 26.47
N ASN A 531 -1.90 9.68 27.08
CA ASN A 531 -1.72 8.39 27.78
C ASN A 531 -0.83 8.43 29.04
N LYS A 532 -0.54 9.62 29.58
CA LYS A 532 0.22 9.81 30.83
C LYS A 532 -0.49 10.73 31.80
N LEU A 533 -0.38 10.47 33.10
CA LEU A 533 -0.76 11.43 34.13
C LEU A 533 0.27 12.53 34.24
N VAL A 534 -0.17 13.76 34.03
CA VAL A 534 0.65 14.95 34.22
C VAL A 534 0.19 15.67 35.48
N LEU A 535 1.11 15.91 36.43
CA LEU A 535 0.82 16.69 37.63
C LEU A 535 0.53 18.15 37.24
N LYS A 536 -0.67 18.63 37.54
CA LYS A 536 -1.11 19.99 37.23
C LYS A 536 -1.01 20.93 38.41
N ASP A 537 -1.32 20.44 39.61
CA ASP A 537 -1.42 21.29 40.79
C ASP A 537 -1.07 20.56 42.09
N VAL A 538 -0.59 21.30 43.09
CA VAL A 538 -0.30 20.82 44.45
C VAL A 538 -0.80 21.84 45.45
N ASN A 539 -1.93 21.54 46.09
CA ASN A 539 -2.59 22.43 47.05
C ASN A 539 -2.39 21.95 48.49
N HIS A 540 -1.92 22.84 49.35
CA HIS A 540 -1.88 22.60 50.80
C HIS A 540 -3.29 22.83 51.38
N LYS A 541 -4.11 21.78 51.43
CA LYS A 541 -5.36 21.85 52.20
C LYS A 541 -5.04 21.58 53.67
N ALA A 542 -4.76 22.66 54.40
CA ALA A 542 -4.96 22.66 55.84
C ALA A 542 -6.48 22.56 56.09
N ASN A 543 -7.04 21.35 56.05
CA ASN A 543 -8.29 21.09 56.74
C ASN A 543 -7.98 21.19 58.24
N LYS A 544 -8.00 22.42 58.76
CA LYS A 544 -8.19 22.68 60.19
C LYS A 544 -9.65 22.45 60.55
#